data_AF-A0A534XAX8-F1
#
_entry.id   AF-A0A534XAX8-F1
#
_cell.length_a   1.000
_cell.length_b   1.000
_cell.length_c   1.000
_cell.angle_alpha   90.00
_cell.angle_beta   90.00
_cell.angle_gamma   90.00
#
_symmetry.space_group_name_H-M   'P 1'
#
loop_
_entity.id
_entity.type
_entity.pdbx_description
1 polymer ?
#
loop_
_entity_poly.entity_id
_entity_poly.type
_entity_poly.pdbx_seq_one_letter_code
_entity_poly.pdbx_strand_id
1 'polypeptide(L)'
;MKRVSANEPYFAGHFPGAPLLPGVMLCEALVQLGSRLAEDEDLRLVAVDKARFRRPVLPGDTLRLEVTCAAPGPPWRLRGVATAGPALVAEVEFAAAPPAGARVHPTAVVARGAELDTGVTVEAYAVVGPHVRVGRDSWVGPHAVVSGRTTIGTGCRIFQFASVGAPPQDLKYHGEPSTLEMGDGNIVREFASINPGTAGGGMRTRIGNRCLLMVSAHVAHDCRVGDGVILANGAALGGHVEAQDYAIVGGLAGVHQHVRIGESALCAAGAMVSMDVPPFCMVAGDRARLRGLNLVGLRRRGFAAGAITALKRAYRVLFQGGGRREALARARAAFGQVPEVARLVDFVAASRRGVCR
;
A
#
# COMPACT_ATOMS: atom_id res chain seq x y z
N MET A 1 -9.70 -11.87 -36.18
CA MET A 1 -10.43 -11.34 -37.35
C MET A 1 -11.20 -10.11 -36.92
N LYS A 2 -11.12 -8.99 -37.65
CA LYS A 2 -11.95 -7.78 -37.43
C LYS A 2 -13.01 -7.72 -38.52
N ARG A 3 -14.29 -7.70 -38.16
CA ARG A 3 -15.40 -7.46 -39.09
C ARG A 3 -15.72 -5.98 -39.10
N VAL A 4 -15.77 -5.37 -40.28
CA VAL A 4 -16.01 -3.94 -40.42
C VAL A 4 -17.51 -3.72 -40.64
N SER A 5 -18.20 -3.28 -39.61
CA SER A 5 -19.65 -3.05 -39.68
C SER A 5 -19.98 -1.66 -40.22
N ALA A 6 -21.04 -1.56 -41.02
CA ALA A 6 -21.58 -0.26 -41.47
C ALA A 6 -22.04 0.63 -40.29
N ASN A 7 -22.34 0.01 -39.15
CA ASN A 7 -22.82 0.69 -37.95
C ASN A 7 -21.68 1.19 -37.05
N GLU A 8 -20.40 1.04 -37.43
CA GLU A 8 -19.31 1.59 -36.61
C GLU A 8 -19.36 3.14 -36.60
N PRO A 9 -19.23 3.78 -35.42
CA PRO A 9 -19.59 5.18 -35.22
C PRO A 9 -18.76 6.17 -36.05
N TYR A 10 -17.53 5.79 -36.43
CA TYR A 10 -16.65 6.63 -37.22
C TYR A 10 -17.05 6.72 -38.71
N PHE A 11 -17.91 5.85 -39.24
CA PHE A 11 -18.42 5.99 -40.61
C PHE A 11 -19.39 7.15 -40.78
N ALA A 12 -20.04 7.60 -39.70
CA ALA A 12 -20.99 8.71 -39.75
C ALA A 12 -20.31 10.09 -40.00
N GLY A 13 -19.00 10.21 -39.75
CA GLY A 13 -18.30 11.49 -39.80
C GLY A 13 -16.97 11.52 -40.56
N HIS A 14 -16.36 10.37 -40.90
CA HIS A 14 -15.02 10.37 -41.50
C HIS A 14 -15.01 10.77 -42.98
N PHE A 15 -16.02 10.35 -43.76
CA PHE A 15 -16.23 10.73 -45.17
C PHE A 15 -17.71 10.65 -45.56
N PRO A 16 -18.45 11.78 -45.56
CA PRO A 16 -19.86 11.80 -45.94
C PRO A 16 -20.06 11.26 -47.37
N GLY A 17 -20.87 10.20 -47.53
CA GLY A 17 -21.16 9.58 -48.84
C GLY A 17 -20.13 8.57 -49.35
N ALA A 18 -18.99 8.38 -48.67
CA ALA A 18 -17.96 7.42 -49.06
C ALA A 18 -17.38 6.72 -47.81
N PRO A 19 -18.15 5.82 -47.16
CA PRO A 19 -17.76 5.22 -45.89
C PRO A 19 -16.47 4.39 -46.03
N LEU A 20 -15.41 4.83 -45.33
CA LEU A 20 -14.08 4.21 -45.30
C LEU A 20 -13.57 4.10 -43.86
N LEU A 21 -12.99 2.95 -43.49
CA LEU A 21 -12.34 2.77 -42.19
C LEU A 21 -11.11 3.68 -42.09
N PRO A 22 -11.02 4.57 -41.08
CA PRO A 22 -9.82 5.39 -40.90
C PRO A 22 -8.57 4.53 -40.69
N GLY A 23 -7.45 4.89 -41.33
CA GLY A 23 -6.18 4.17 -41.16
C GLY A 23 -5.71 4.11 -39.70
N VAL A 24 -6.04 5.13 -38.90
CA VAL A 24 -5.77 5.16 -37.45
C VAL A 24 -6.56 4.09 -36.68
N MET A 25 -7.79 3.76 -37.08
CA MET A 25 -8.56 2.68 -36.46
C MET A 25 -7.99 1.31 -36.80
N LEU A 26 -7.38 1.18 -37.99
CA LEU A 26 -6.65 -0.04 -38.35
C LEU A 26 -5.37 -0.18 -37.53
N CYS A 27 -4.63 0.91 -37.32
CA CYS A 27 -3.46 0.92 -36.43
C CYS A 27 -3.87 0.55 -35.00
N GLU A 28 -4.94 1.13 -34.48
CA GLU A 28 -5.49 0.79 -33.15
C GLU A 28 -5.87 -0.69 -33.04
N ALA A 29 -6.53 -1.26 -34.05
CA ALA A 29 -6.86 -2.68 -34.06
C ALA A 29 -5.59 -3.58 -34.06
N LEU A 30 -4.52 -3.16 -34.73
CA LEU A 30 -3.23 -3.86 -34.71
C LEU A 30 -2.54 -3.72 -33.33
N VAL A 31 -2.64 -2.57 -32.67
CA VAL A 31 -2.13 -2.37 -31.30
C VAL A 31 -2.88 -3.24 -30.30
N GLN A 32 -4.20 -3.32 -30.40
CA GLN A 32 -5.04 -4.21 -29.58
C GLN A 32 -4.71 -5.69 -29.81
N LEU A 33 -4.32 -6.09 -31.01
CA LEU A 33 -3.81 -7.44 -31.26
C LEU A 33 -2.39 -7.60 -30.69
N GLY A 34 -1.53 -6.60 -30.82
CA GLY A 34 -0.20 -6.58 -30.25
C GLY A 34 -0.18 -6.67 -28.73
N SER A 35 -1.20 -6.12 -28.06
CA SER A 35 -1.39 -6.18 -26.60
C SER A 35 -1.46 -7.63 -26.10
N ARG A 36 -2.06 -8.55 -26.90
CA ARG A 36 -2.09 -9.99 -26.61
C ARG A 36 -0.73 -10.65 -26.69
N LEU A 37 0.12 -10.20 -27.62
CA LEU A 37 1.48 -10.70 -27.78
C LEU A 37 2.43 -10.12 -26.72
N ALA A 38 2.14 -8.92 -26.22
CA ALA A 38 2.86 -8.29 -25.12
C ALA A 38 2.42 -8.76 -23.73
N GLU A 39 1.32 -9.53 -23.64
CA GLU A 39 0.63 -9.89 -22.39
C GLU A 39 0.28 -8.66 -21.53
N ASP A 40 -0.05 -7.54 -22.19
CA ASP A 40 -0.33 -6.25 -21.55
C ASP A 40 -1.55 -5.60 -22.23
N GLU A 41 -2.72 -5.68 -21.60
CA GLU A 41 -3.96 -5.12 -22.16
C GLU A 41 -3.98 -3.58 -22.22
N ASP A 42 -3.05 -2.93 -21.51
CA ASP A 42 -2.91 -1.48 -21.48
C ASP A 42 -1.90 -0.93 -22.48
N LEU A 43 -1.37 -1.77 -23.37
CA LEU A 43 -0.50 -1.34 -24.45
C LEU A 43 -1.17 -0.24 -25.28
N ARG A 44 -0.50 0.92 -25.42
CA ARG A 44 -0.95 2.05 -26.24
C ARG A 44 0.06 2.33 -27.35
N LEU A 45 -0.44 2.82 -28.48
CA LEU A 45 0.39 3.29 -29.58
C LEU A 45 1.27 4.46 -29.11
N VAL A 46 2.59 4.33 -29.24
CA VAL A 46 3.57 5.38 -28.92
C VAL A 46 4.03 6.08 -30.19
N ALA A 47 4.35 5.31 -31.23
CA ALA A 47 4.79 5.84 -32.51
C ALA A 47 4.41 4.92 -33.67
N VAL A 48 4.25 5.49 -34.86
CA VAL A 48 4.14 4.75 -36.11
C VAL A 48 5.41 5.03 -36.91
N ASP A 49 6.28 4.04 -37.02
CA ASP A 49 7.57 4.17 -37.71
C ASP A 49 7.35 4.14 -39.24
N LYS A 50 6.48 3.25 -39.73
CA LYS A 50 6.07 3.16 -41.14
C LYS A 50 4.64 2.69 -41.24
N ALA A 51 3.87 3.24 -42.19
CA ALA A 51 2.56 2.73 -42.55
C ALA A 51 2.36 2.77 -44.07
N ARG A 52 1.84 1.67 -44.63
CA ARG A 52 1.43 1.56 -46.04
C ARG A 52 0.00 1.06 -46.09
N PHE A 53 -0.91 1.87 -46.63
CA PHE A 53 -2.31 1.50 -46.88
C PHE A 53 -2.48 1.28 -48.39
N ARG A 54 -2.73 0.04 -48.79
CA ARG A 54 -2.77 -0.37 -50.21
C ARG A 54 -4.19 -0.49 -50.77
N ARG A 55 -5.17 -0.75 -49.90
CA ARG A 55 -6.57 -0.90 -50.29
C ARG A 55 -7.47 -0.17 -49.28
N PRO A 56 -8.47 0.60 -49.74
CA PRO A 56 -9.52 1.08 -48.85
C PRO A 56 -10.25 -0.09 -48.20
N VAL A 57 -10.66 0.10 -46.94
CA VAL A 57 -11.47 -0.88 -46.21
C VAL A 57 -12.87 -0.33 -46.05
N LEU A 58 -13.83 -1.06 -46.60
CA LEU A 58 -15.21 -0.63 -46.69
C LEU A 58 -16.09 -1.38 -45.68
N PRO A 59 -17.28 -0.86 -45.34
CA PRO A 59 -18.28 -1.63 -44.63
C PRO A 59 -18.55 -2.98 -45.30
N GLY A 60 -18.61 -4.04 -44.50
CA GLY A 60 -18.77 -5.42 -44.96
C GLY A 60 -17.45 -6.20 -45.11
N ASP A 61 -16.31 -5.51 -45.17
CA ASP A 61 -15.00 -6.19 -45.21
C ASP A 61 -14.73 -6.98 -43.92
N THR A 62 -14.12 -8.15 -44.07
CA THR A 62 -13.55 -8.91 -42.95
C THR A 62 -12.03 -8.92 -43.08
N LEU A 63 -11.37 -8.35 -42.07
CA LEU A 63 -9.93 -8.24 -42.01
C LEU A 63 -9.33 -9.39 -41.20
N ARG A 64 -8.32 -10.04 -41.77
CA ARG A 64 -7.36 -10.86 -41.02
C ARG A 64 -6.22 -9.95 -40.61
N LEU A 65 -5.95 -9.93 -39.30
CA LEU A 65 -4.89 -9.12 -38.70
C LEU A 65 -3.82 -10.08 -38.17
N GLU A 66 -2.57 -9.79 -38.47
CA GLU A 66 -1.41 -10.52 -37.99
C GLU A 66 -0.41 -9.50 -37.43
N VAL A 67 0.15 -9.80 -36.26
CA VAL A 67 1.15 -8.95 -35.62
C VAL A 67 2.34 -9.81 -35.24
N THR A 68 3.54 -9.36 -35.58
CA THR A 68 4.81 -9.96 -35.16
C THR A 68 5.62 -8.97 -34.34
N CYS A 69 6.41 -9.48 -33.41
CA CYS A 69 7.32 -8.68 -32.61
C CYS A 69 8.71 -8.64 -33.23
N ALA A 70 9.16 -7.45 -33.58
CA ALA A 70 10.51 -7.19 -34.07
C ALA A 70 11.48 -6.97 -32.90
N ALA A 71 11.04 -6.30 -31.83
CA ALA A 71 11.81 -6.17 -30.59
C ALA A 71 10.87 -6.13 -29.37
N PRO A 72 11.07 -7.01 -28.37
CA PRO A 72 10.23 -7.07 -27.17
C PRO A 72 10.63 -6.02 -26.13
N GLY A 73 9.71 -5.72 -25.21
CA GLY A 73 9.89 -4.80 -24.09
C GLY A 73 9.51 -3.35 -24.43
N PRO A 74 9.12 -2.52 -23.44
CA PRO A 74 8.62 -1.17 -23.71
C PRO A 74 9.73 -0.21 -24.16
N PRO A 75 9.57 0.52 -25.29
CA PRO A 75 8.46 0.39 -26.23
C PRO A 75 8.64 -0.84 -27.13
N TRP A 76 7.59 -1.67 -27.19
CA TRP A 76 7.53 -2.85 -28.06
C TRP A 76 7.57 -2.41 -29.50
N ARG A 77 8.45 -3.00 -30.31
CA ARG A 77 8.50 -2.75 -31.76
C ARG A 77 7.75 -3.87 -32.47
N LEU A 78 6.62 -3.53 -33.06
CA LEU A 78 5.67 -4.46 -33.64
C LEU A 78 5.49 -4.19 -35.14
N ARG A 79 5.27 -5.25 -35.91
CA ARG A 79 4.86 -5.16 -37.32
C ARG A 79 3.49 -5.80 -37.48
N GLY A 80 2.51 -5.00 -37.87
CA GLY A 80 1.14 -5.41 -38.16
C GLY A 80 0.89 -5.52 -39.66
N VAL A 81 0.19 -6.57 -40.07
CA VAL A 81 -0.29 -6.79 -41.44
C VAL A 81 -1.79 -7.02 -41.40
N ALA A 82 -2.52 -6.34 -42.28
CA ALA A 82 -3.95 -6.52 -42.46
C ALA A 82 -4.25 -6.99 -43.88
N THR A 83 -5.09 -8.02 -44.03
CA THR A 83 -5.55 -8.53 -45.32
C THR A 83 -7.08 -8.67 -45.36
N ALA A 84 -7.67 -8.49 -46.54
CA ALA A 84 -9.09 -8.74 -46.82
C ALA A 84 -9.19 -9.81 -47.91
N GLY A 85 -9.48 -11.05 -47.52
CA GLY A 85 -9.29 -12.21 -48.40
C GLY A 85 -7.82 -12.31 -48.84
N PRO A 86 -7.51 -12.46 -50.15
CA PRO A 86 -6.14 -12.51 -50.65
C PRO A 86 -5.48 -11.12 -50.77
N ALA A 87 -6.24 -10.03 -50.62
CA ALA A 87 -5.73 -8.69 -50.86
C ALA A 87 -5.01 -8.13 -49.61
N LEU A 88 -3.79 -7.62 -49.82
CA LEU A 88 -3.06 -6.86 -48.81
C LEU A 88 -3.71 -5.48 -48.63
N VAL A 89 -4.16 -5.19 -47.40
CA VAL A 89 -4.84 -3.95 -47.04
C VAL A 89 -3.84 -2.95 -46.47
N ALA A 90 -3.08 -3.35 -45.44
CA ALA A 90 -2.12 -2.47 -44.81
C ALA A 90 -0.93 -3.23 -44.20
N GLU A 91 0.18 -2.50 -44.11
CA GLU A 91 1.38 -2.90 -43.37
C GLU A 91 1.79 -1.73 -42.47
N VAL A 92 2.00 -1.98 -41.18
CA VAL A 92 2.34 -0.96 -40.19
C VAL A 92 3.48 -1.45 -39.31
N GLU A 93 4.56 -0.68 -39.23
CA GLU A 93 5.61 -0.81 -38.22
C GLU A 93 5.35 0.24 -37.15
N PHE A 94 5.20 -0.17 -35.90
CA PHE A 94 4.82 0.72 -34.81
C PHE A 94 5.50 0.36 -33.49
N ALA A 95 5.65 1.38 -32.64
CA ALA A 95 6.12 1.25 -31.28
C ALA A 95 4.93 1.39 -30.32
N ALA A 96 4.84 0.53 -29.32
CA ALA A 96 3.76 0.56 -28.34
C ALA A 96 4.29 0.32 -26.92
N ALA A 97 3.75 1.03 -25.94
CA ALA A 97 4.14 0.89 -24.54
C ALA A 97 2.91 1.12 -23.66
N PRO A 98 2.93 0.62 -22.42
CA PRO A 98 1.97 1.04 -21.42
C PRO A 98 2.05 2.57 -21.24
N PRO A 99 0.93 3.25 -20.92
CA PRO A 99 0.95 4.68 -20.67
C PRO A 99 1.96 5.02 -19.56
N ALA A 100 2.78 6.04 -19.80
CA ALA A 100 3.66 6.58 -18.78
C ALA A 100 2.82 7.27 -17.69
N GLY A 101 3.09 6.98 -16.42
CA GLY A 101 2.40 7.57 -15.28
C GLY A 101 1.46 6.60 -14.56
N ALA A 102 0.42 7.14 -13.93
CA ALA A 102 -0.56 6.39 -13.17
C ALA A 102 -1.71 5.89 -14.05
N ARG A 103 -2.20 4.68 -13.78
CA ARG A 103 -3.43 4.11 -14.35
C ARG A 103 -4.60 4.47 -13.45
N VAL A 104 -5.55 5.24 -13.98
CA VAL A 104 -6.72 5.70 -13.22
C VAL A 104 -7.98 5.17 -13.89
N HIS A 105 -8.76 4.39 -13.16
CA HIS A 105 -10.03 3.87 -13.64
C HIS A 105 -10.98 5.03 -14.00
N PRO A 106 -11.79 4.94 -15.09
CA PRO A 106 -12.65 6.04 -15.52
C PRO A 106 -13.67 6.53 -14.48
N THR A 107 -14.04 5.68 -13.53
CA THR A 107 -14.96 6.01 -12.42
C THR A 107 -14.27 6.43 -11.13
N ALA A 108 -12.93 6.42 -11.08
CA ALA A 108 -12.18 6.96 -9.96
C ALA A 108 -12.21 8.49 -9.99
N VAL A 109 -12.21 9.10 -8.80
CA VAL A 109 -12.15 10.57 -8.66
C VAL A 109 -10.79 10.95 -8.10
N VAL A 110 -9.91 11.45 -8.96
CA VAL A 110 -8.59 11.97 -8.58
C VAL A 110 -8.60 13.48 -8.71
N ALA A 111 -8.41 14.19 -7.60
CA ALA A 111 -8.39 15.65 -7.60
C ALA A 111 -7.13 16.19 -8.33
N ARG A 112 -7.26 17.36 -8.98
CA ARG A 112 -6.19 18.00 -9.78
C ARG A 112 -4.84 18.18 -9.05
N GLY A 113 -4.85 18.31 -7.73
CA GLY A 113 -3.63 18.49 -6.93
C GLY A 113 -2.96 17.18 -6.47
N ALA A 114 -3.58 16.03 -6.71
CA ALA A 114 -3.00 14.74 -6.34
C ALA A 114 -1.74 14.46 -7.18
N GLU A 115 -0.71 13.93 -6.53
CA GLU A 115 0.55 13.55 -7.17
C GLU A 115 0.65 12.01 -7.17
N LEU A 116 0.52 11.41 -8.36
CA LEU A 116 0.61 9.96 -8.55
C LEU A 116 1.86 9.64 -9.36
N ASP A 117 2.75 8.84 -8.78
CA ASP A 117 3.97 8.41 -9.46
C ASP A 117 3.70 7.31 -10.50
N THR A 118 4.75 6.91 -11.23
CA THR A 118 4.71 5.88 -12.27
C THR A 118 4.21 4.55 -11.73
N GLY A 119 3.38 3.84 -12.50
CA GLY A 119 2.92 2.51 -12.14
C GLY A 119 1.85 2.48 -11.05
N VAL A 120 1.49 3.63 -10.48
CA VAL A 120 0.35 3.74 -9.55
C VAL A 120 -0.94 3.32 -10.27
N THR A 121 -1.75 2.48 -9.63
CA THR A 121 -3.11 2.16 -10.09
C THR A 121 -4.13 2.71 -9.12
N VAL A 122 -5.14 3.42 -9.63
CA VAL A 122 -6.32 3.87 -8.88
C VAL A 122 -7.55 3.21 -9.48
N GLU A 123 -8.20 2.36 -8.68
CA GLU A 123 -9.31 1.50 -9.11
C GLU A 123 -10.67 2.19 -9.09
N ALA A 124 -11.68 1.49 -9.62
CA ALA A 124 -13.04 1.97 -9.74
C ALA A 124 -13.59 2.58 -8.44
N TYR A 125 -14.17 3.78 -8.55
CA TYR A 125 -14.81 4.50 -7.45
C TYR A 125 -13.90 4.85 -6.26
N ALA A 126 -12.58 4.70 -6.39
CA ALA A 126 -11.65 5.24 -5.44
C ALA A 126 -11.64 6.78 -5.50
N VAL A 127 -11.37 7.43 -4.37
CA VAL A 127 -11.28 8.88 -4.26
C VAL A 127 -9.90 9.28 -3.74
N VAL A 128 -9.19 10.14 -4.47
CA VAL A 128 -7.87 10.65 -4.11
C VAL A 128 -7.90 12.18 -4.03
N GLY A 129 -7.62 12.71 -2.83
CA GLY A 129 -7.69 14.14 -2.52
C GLY A 129 -6.54 14.99 -3.09
N PRO A 130 -6.69 16.33 -3.10
CA PRO A 130 -5.79 17.25 -3.80
C PRO A 130 -4.42 17.47 -3.14
N HIS A 131 -4.18 16.89 -1.97
CA HIS A 131 -2.90 17.00 -1.26
C HIS A 131 -2.30 15.61 -0.99
N VAL A 132 -2.77 14.60 -1.72
CA VAL A 132 -2.30 13.23 -1.61
C VAL A 132 -1.13 13.02 -2.56
N ARG A 133 -0.09 12.37 -2.05
CA ARG A 133 1.06 11.90 -2.82
C ARG A 133 1.13 10.38 -2.73
N VAL A 134 1.15 9.70 -3.86
CA VAL A 134 1.21 8.23 -3.94
C VAL A 134 2.46 7.81 -4.69
N GLY A 135 3.35 7.09 -4.01
CA GLY A 135 4.60 6.59 -4.56
C GLY A 135 4.42 5.45 -5.55
N ARG A 136 5.49 5.19 -6.32
CA ARG A 136 5.54 4.26 -7.44
C ARG A 136 4.92 2.89 -7.14
N ASP A 137 4.30 2.28 -8.14
CA ASP A 137 3.78 0.90 -8.11
C ASP A 137 2.77 0.62 -6.96
N SER A 138 2.26 1.67 -6.32
CA SER A 138 1.22 1.56 -5.31
C SER A 138 -0.16 1.38 -5.94
N TRP A 139 -1.05 0.73 -5.21
CA TRP A 139 -2.40 0.40 -5.67
C TRP A 139 -3.42 0.93 -4.67
N VAL A 140 -4.30 1.81 -5.16
CA VAL A 140 -5.47 2.32 -4.45
C VAL A 140 -6.69 1.55 -4.97
N GLY A 141 -7.15 0.59 -4.17
CA GLY A 141 -8.23 -0.34 -4.50
C GLY A 141 -9.60 0.33 -4.62
N PRO A 142 -10.59 -0.42 -5.15
CA PRO A 142 -11.89 0.16 -5.49
C PRO A 142 -12.60 0.65 -4.23
N HIS A 143 -13.31 1.77 -4.32
CA HIS A 143 -13.99 2.39 -3.17
C HIS A 143 -13.07 2.78 -1.99
N ALA A 144 -11.75 2.77 -2.13
CA ALA A 144 -10.86 3.33 -1.12
C ALA A 144 -10.87 4.86 -1.18
N VAL A 145 -10.77 5.52 -0.02
CA VAL A 145 -10.69 6.98 0.08
C VAL A 145 -9.35 7.36 0.68
N VAL A 146 -8.54 8.09 -0.09
CA VAL A 146 -7.29 8.69 0.36
C VAL A 146 -7.44 10.20 0.32
N SER A 147 -7.31 10.87 1.46
CA SER A 147 -7.60 12.30 1.59
C SER A 147 -6.61 13.00 2.51
N GLY A 148 -6.84 14.28 2.80
CA GLY A 148 -5.97 15.08 3.66
C GLY A 148 -4.58 15.31 3.04
N ARG A 149 -3.65 15.77 3.88
CA ARG A 149 -2.23 15.92 3.54
C ARG A 149 -1.52 14.59 3.79
N THR A 150 -1.65 13.68 2.84
CA THR A 150 -1.25 12.29 3.00
C THR A 150 -0.17 11.92 2.00
N THR A 151 0.94 11.38 2.49
CA THR A 151 2.01 10.82 1.66
C THR A 151 2.07 9.31 1.86
N ILE A 152 2.04 8.57 0.76
CA ILE A 152 2.09 7.11 0.71
C ILE A 152 3.32 6.71 -0.10
N GLY A 153 4.13 5.80 0.44
CA GLY A 153 5.33 5.29 -0.20
C GLY A 153 5.07 4.40 -1.41
N THR A 154 6.11 3.67 -1.80
CA THR A 154 6.18 2.77 -2.96
C THR A 154 5.55 1.42 -2.66
N GLY A 155 4.88 0.82 -3.64
CA GLY A 155 4.40 -0.56 -3.57
C GLY A 155 3.36 -0.83 -2.46
N CYS A 156 2.66 0.21 -2.00
CA CYS A 156 1.59 0.05 -1.01
C CYS A 156 0.32 -0.53 -1.65
N ARG A 157 -0.46 -1.29 -0.88
CA ARG A 157 -1.74 -1.85 -1.32
C ARG A 157 -2.83 -1.39 -0.37
N ILE A 158 -3.73 -0.52 -0.84
CA ILE A 158 -4.88 -0.04 -0.08
C ILE A 158 -6.14 -0.70 -0.62
N PHE A 159 -6.79 -1.50 0.21
CA PHE A 159 -7.95 -2.29 -0.17
C PHE A 159 -9.25 -1.50 -0.01
N GLN A 160 -10.33 -2.08 -0.54
CA GLN A 160 -11.64 -1.47 -0.64
C GLN A 160 -12.19 -0.97 0.71
N PHE A 161 -12.85 0.18 0.67
CA PHE A 161 -13.46 0.85 1.82
C PHE A 161 -12.48 1.29 2.93
N ALA A 162 -11.17 1.19 2.71
CA ALA A 162 -10.20 1.81 3.60
C ALA A 162 -10.32 3.35 3.55
N SER A 163 -10.18 3.99 4.71
CA SER A 163 -10.23 5.44 4.87
C SER A 163 -8.89 5.96 5.38
N VAL A 164 -8.08 6.52 4.48
CA VAL A 164 -6.70 6.92 4.74
C VAL A 164 -6.58 8.44 4.68
N GLY A 165 -6.16 9.06 5.78
CA GLY A 165 -5.95 10.50 5.87
C GLY A 165 -7.22 11.32 6.16
N ALA A 166 -8.35 10.66 6.45
CA ALA A 166 -9.57 11.34 6.88
C ALA A 166 -9.36 12.09 8.22
N PRO A 167 -10.14 13.15 8.51
CA PRO A 167 -10.00 13.94 9.73
C PRO A 167 -9.92 13.10 11.02
N PRO A 168 -9.05 13.47 11.97
CA PRO A 168 -9.01 12.88 13.31
C PRO A 168 -10.38 12.89 14.00
N GLN A 169 -10.60 11.88 14.83
CA GLN A 169 -11.78 11.80 15.71
C GLN A 169 -11.61 12.57 17.03
N ASP A 170 -10.47 13.25 17.22
CA ASP A 170 -10.27 14.14 18.37
C ASP A 170 -11.20 15.35 18.26
N LEU A 171 -12.01 15.59 19.29
CA LEU A 171 -12.96 16.72 19.35
C LEU A 171 -12.27 18.09 19.29
N LYS A 172 -10.96 18.13 19.54
CA LYS A 172 -10.13 19.35 19.47
C LYS A 172 -9.57 19.63 18.08
N TYR A 173 -9.78 18.72 17.11
CA TYR A 173 -9.37 18.93 15.73
C TYR A 173 -10.32 19.94 15.06
N HIS A 174 -9.75 20.99 14.46
CA HIS A 174 -10.50 22.09 13.87
C HIS A 174 -10.14 22.32 12.39
N GLY A 175 -9.58 21.30 11.74
CA GLY A 175 -9.18 21.38 10.34
C GLY A 175 -7.76 21.90 10.14
N GLU A 176 -6.93 21.90 11.20
CA GLU A 176 -5.53 22.26 11.10
C GLU A 176 -4.78 21.39 10.07
N PRO A 177 -3.68 21.88 9.47
CA PRO A 177 -3.04 21.21 8.33
C PRO A 177 -2.15 20.04 8.75
N SER A 178 -2.66 19.11 9.55
CA SER A 178 -1.92 17.93 9.99
C SER A 178 -1.68 16.94 8.86
N THR A 179 -0.67 16.11 9.03
CA THR A 179 -0.18 15.20 7.99
C THR A 179 -0.29 13.73 8.40
N LEU A 180 -0.37 12.89 7.38
CA LEU A 180 -0.19 11.45 7.47
C LEU A 180 0.96 11.04 6.54
N GLU A 181 1.94 10.32 7.07
CA GLU A 181 3.07 9.79 6.32
C GLU A 181 3.11 8.27 6.47
N MET A 182 3.01 7.53 5.37
CA MET A 182 3.11 6.07 5.33
C MET A 182 4.25 5.66 4.40
N GLY A 183 5.17 4.82 4.89
CA GLY A 183 6.32 4.32 4.12
C GLY A 183 5.94 3.30 3.05
N ASP A 184 6.90 2.44 2.69
CA ASP A 184 6.82 1.54 1.54
C ASP A 184 6.24 0.17 1.88
N GLY A 185 5.61 -0.47 0.90
CA GLY A 185 5.19 -1.88 0.96
C GLY A 185 4.13 -2.18 2.01
N ASN A 186 3.39 -1.17 2.46
CA ASN A 186 2.32 -1.35 3.45
C ASN A 186 1.07 -1.96 2.81
N ILE A 187 0.41 -2.85 3.55
CA ILE A 187 -0.86 -3.45 3.16
C ILE A 187 -1.94 -2.94 4.11
N VAL A 188 -2.86 -2.14 3.58
CA VAL A 188 -4.00 -1.56 4.28
C VAL A 188 -5.25 -2.28 3.81
N ARG A 189 -5.74 -3.21 4.62
CA ARG A 189 -6.89 -4.07 4.30
C ARG A 189 -8.22 -3.31 4.44
N GLU A 190 -9.28 -4.00 4.08
CA GLU A 190 -10.63 -3.50 3.97
C GLU A 190 -11.10 -2.79 5.24
N PHE A 191 -11.80 -1.66 5.09
CA PHE A 191 -12.34 -0.87 6.20
C PHE A 191 -11.32 -0.35 7.24
N ALA A 192 -10.03 -0.54 7.02
CA ALA A 192 -9.02 0.04 7.90
C ALA A 192 -9.08 1.57 7.83
N SER A 193 -8.80 2.23 8.96
CA SER A 193 -8.84 3.68 9.06
C SER A 193 -7.55 4.24 9.67
N ILE A 194 -7.05 5.32 9.08
CA ILE A 194 -5.79 5.96 9.48
C ILE A 194 -6.00 7.47 9.48
N ASN A 195 -5.88 8.12 10.64
CA ASN A 195 -6.07 9.55 10.76
C ASN A 195 -4.73 10.30 10.85
N PRO A 196 -4.63 11.54 10.33
CA PRO A 196 -3.44 12.38 10.48
C PRO A 196 -3.32 12.86 11.94
N GLY A 197 -2.27 13.63 12.25
CA GLY A 197 -2.09 14.15 13.61
C GLY A 197 -3.04 15.28 13.99
N THR A 198 -2.78 15.88 15.16
CA THR A 198 -3.50 17.05 15.69
C THR A 198 -2.50 18.08 16.21
N ALA A 199 -2.96 19.33 16.35
CA ALA A 199 -2.13 20.41 16.91
C ALA A 199 -1.57 20.09 18.31
N GLY A 200 -2.33 19.35 19.12
CA GLY A 200 -1.93 18.95 20.47
C GLY A 200 -0.91 17.80 20.54
N GLY A 201 -0.75 17.01 19.47
CA GLY A 201 0.09 15.81 19.48
C GLY A 201 1.42 15.90 18.73
N GLY A 202 1.49 16.80 17.75
CA GLY A 202 2.65 16.92 16.87
C GLY A 202 2.32 17.00 15.39
N MET A 203 1.03 17.16 15.04
CA MET A 203 0.54 17.43 13.68
C MET A 203 0.85 16.34 12.67
N ARG A 204 1.25 15.15 13.12
CA ARG A 204 1.70 14.08 12.23
C ARG A 204 1.42 12.70 12.80
N THR A 205 0.73 11.88 12.02
CA THR A 205 0.72 10.42 12.17
C THR A 205 1.75 9.83 11.21
N ARG A 206 2.57 8.89 11.69
CA ARG A 206 3.59 8.21 10.87
C ARG A 206 3.45 6.70 10.94
N ILE A 207 3.50 6.03 9.80
CA ILE A 207 3.59 4.58 9.64
C ILE A 207 4.85 4.26 8.85
N GLY A 208 5.63 3.30 9.35
CA GLY A 208 6.85 2.81 8.70
C GLY A 208 6.57 2.00 7.44
N ASN A 209 7.39 0.98 7.21
CA ASN A 209 7.39 0.14 6.03
C ASN A 209 6.85 -1.26 6.32
N ARG A 210 6.29 -1.92 5.29
CA ARG A 210 5.91 -3.33 5.31
C ARG A 210 4.98 -3.71 6.47
N CYS A 211 4.15 -2.78 6.91
CA CYS A 211 3.11 -3.05 7.89
C CYS A 211 1.91 -3.76 7.25
N LEU A 212 1.21 -4.56 8.05
CA LEU A 212 -0.07 -5.15 7.69
C LEU A 212 -1.14 -4.62 8.63
N LEU A 213 -2.00 -3.75 8.11
CA LEU A 213 -3.20 -3.29 8.79
C LEU A 213 -4.36 -4.14 8.27
N MET A 214 -4.79 -5.13 9.04
CA MET A 214 -5.85 -6.05 8.64
C MET A 214 -7.24 -5.39 8.71
N VAL A 215 -8.27 -6.17 8.38
CA VAL A 215 -9.64 -5.67 8.20
C VAL A 215 -10.11 -4.87 9.42
N SER A 216 -10.59 -3.65 9.17
CA SER A 216 -11.09 -2.73 10.21
C SER A 216 -10.06 -2.35 11.29
N ALA A 217 -8.76 -2.50 11.03
CA ALA A 217 -7.75 -1.95 11.93
C ALA A 217 -7.82 -0.42 11.97
N HIS A 218 -7.54 0.16 13.14
CA HIS A 218 -7.59 1.61 13.33
C HIS A 218 -6.26 2.16 13.85
N VAL A 219 -5.77 3.21 13.20
CA VAL A 219 -4.63 4.03 13.64
C VAL A 219 -5.14 5.44 13.86
N ALA A 220 -5.31 5.82 15.12
CA ALA A 220 -5.76 7.16 15.49
C ALA A 220 -4.68 8.23 15.23
N HIS A 221 -5.05 9.47 15.53
CA HIS A 221 -4.18 10.63 15.37
C HIS A 221 -2.88 10.54 16.16
N ASP A 222 -1.83 11.15 15.60
CA ASP A 222 -0.50 11.32 16.20
C ASP A 222 0.21 10.00 16.55
N CYS A 223 -0.25 8.87 16.01
CA CYS A 223 0.39 7.59 16.20
C CYS A 223 1.76 7.54 15.50
N ARG A 224 2.66 6.75 16.08
CA ARG A 224 3.99 6.45 15.52
C ARG A 224 4.12 4.94 15.40
N VAL A 225 3.91 4.42 14.20
CA VAL A 225 4.00 2.99 13.89
C VAL A 225 5.32 2.74 13.15
N GLY A 226 6.11 1.80 13.65
CA GLY A 226 7.40 1.40 13.08
C GLY A 226 7.25 0.49 11.87
N ASP A 227 8.31 -0.25 11.56
CA ASP A 227 8.38 -1.15 10.41
C ASP A 227 7.86 -2.56 10.76
N GLY A 228 7.17 -3.21 9.82
CA GLY A 228 6.74 -4.60 9.97
C GLY A 228 5.70 -4.83 11.06
N VAL A 229 5.01 -3.77 11.51
CA VAL A 229 3.94 -3.86 12.51
C VAL A 229 2.72 -4.55 11.90
N ILE A 230 2.07 -5.40 12.70
CA ILE A 230 0.83 -6.07 12.31
C ILE A 230 -0.28 -5.62 13.25
N LEU A 231 -1.31 -4.99 12.70
CA LEU A 231 -2.58 -4.79 13.39
C LEU A 231 -3.58 -5.79 12.82
N ALA A 232 -3.96 -6.78 13.62
CA ALA A 232 -4.90 -7.79 13.17
C ALA A 232 -6.34 -7.25 13.12
N ASN A 233 -7.30 -8.08 12.70
CA ASN A 233 -8.67 -7.64 12.42
C ASN A 233 -9.28 -6.88 13.61
N GLY A 234 -9.75 -5.66 13.36
CA GLY A 234 -10.38 -4.80 14.38
C GLY A 234 -9.44 -4.35 15.51
N ALA A 235 -8.13 -4.51 15.37
CA ALA A 235 -7.17 -3.96 16.31
C ALA A 235 -7.17 -2.42 16.22
N ALA A 236 -7.20 -1.73 17.36
CA ALA A 236 -7.32 -0.28 17.41
C ALA A 236 -6.22 0.35 18.27
N LEU A 237 -5.50 1.30 17.69
CA LEU A 237 -4.57 2.19 18.38
C LEU A 237 -5.27 3.51 18.69
N GLY A 238 -5.34 3.88 19.96
CA GLY A 238 -5.79 5.20 20.39
C GLY A 238 -4.79 6.31 20.06
N GLY A 239 -5.17 7.56 20.30
CA GLY A 239 -4.33 8.73 19.97
C GLY A 239 -2.94 8.66 20.59
N HIS A 240 -1.93 9.15 19.86
CA HIS A 240 -0.54 9.24 20.32
C HIS A 240 0.15 7.91 20.69
N VAL A 241 -0.39 6.76 20.25
CA VAL A 241 0.25 5.46 20.50
C VAL A 241 1.55 5.33 19.71
N GLU A 242 2.58 4.75 20.33
CA GLU A 242 3.82 4.35 19.67
C GLU A 242 3.85 2.82 19.55
N ALA A 243 3.89 2.28 18.35
CA ALA A 243 4.09 0.85 18.10
C ALA A 243 5.44 0.65 17.40
N GLN A 244 6.42 0.08 18.09
CA GLN A 244 7.76 -0.12 17.56
C GLN A 244 7.83 -1.31 16.61
N ASP A 245 8.95 -1.44 15.91
CA ASP A 245 9.11 -2.40 14.81
C ASP A 245 8.72 -3.82 15.21
N TYR A 246 8.02 -4.49 14.29
CA TYR A 246 7.56 -5.87 14.43
C TYR A 246 6.62 -6.14 15.63
N ALA A 247 6.09 -5.10 16.27
CA ALA A 247 5.01 -5.27 17.22
C ALA A 247 3.77 -5.87 16.54
N ILE A 248 3.05 -6.70 17.27
CA ILE A 248 1.81 -7.32 16.80
C ILE A 248 0.69 -6.97 17.78
N VAL A 249 -0.38 -6.40 17.25
CA VAL A 249 -1.62 -6.15 18.00
C VAL A 249 -2.68 -7.11 17.48
N GLY A 250 -3.03 -8.07 18.32
CA GLY A 250 -3.96 -9.16 17.98
C GLY A 250 -5.39 -8.67 17.69
N GLY A 251 -6.19 -9.55 17.12
CA GLY A 251 -7.53 -9.18 16.64
C GLY A 251 -8.40 -8.68 17.79
N LEU A 252 -9.16 -7.62 17.54
CA LEU A 252 -10.02 -6.95 18.53
C LEU A 252 -9.28 -6.45 19.79
N ALA A 253 -7.95 -6.35 19.76
CA ALA A 253 -7.20 -5.73 20.84
C ALA A 253 -7.28 -4.20 20.74
N GLY A 254 -7.43 -3.54 21.89
CA GLY A 254 -7.53 -2.10 22.01
C GLY A 254 -6.32 -1.55 22.77
N VAL A 255 -5.70 -0.50 22.23
CA VAL A 255 -4.55 0.16 22.85
C VAL A 255 -4.94 1.57 23.23
N HIS A 256 -4.92 1.86 24.53
CA HIS A 256 -5.28 3.17 25.05
C HIS A 256 -4.29 4.24 24.58
N GLN A 257 -4.77 5.48 24.46
CA GLN A 257 -3.95 6.63 24.07
C GLN A 257 -2.65 6.77 24.89
N HIS A 258 -1.59 7.25 24.22
CA HIS A 258 -0.22 7.43 24.73
C HIS A 258 0.53 6.17 25.18
N VAL A 259 -0.01 4.97 24.96
CA VAL A 259 0.71 3.72 25.25
C VAL A 259 1.84 3.51 24.25
N ARG A 260 2.97 2.99 24.73
CA ARG A 260 4.06 2.50 23.88
C ARG A 260 4.07 0.97 23.84
N ILE A 261 4.16 0.39 22.65
CA ILE A 261 4.29 -1.05 22.40
C ILE A 261 5.71 -1.28 21.86
N GLY A 262 6.53 -1.97 22.63
CA GLY A 262 7.94 -2.18 22.31
C GLY A 262 8.18 -3.14 21.15
N GLU A 263 9.40 -3.10 20.61
CA GLU A 263 9.82 -3.92 19.46
C GLU A 263 9.46 -5.40 19.67
N SER A 264 8.88 -6.06 18.67
CA SER A 264 8.45 -7.48 18.73
C SER A 264 7.49 -7.86 19.85
N ALA A 265 6.90 -6.89 20.54
CA ALA A 265 5.89 -7.20 21.54
C ALA A 265 4.64 -7.76 20.88
N LEU A 266 3.93 -8.63 21.60
CA LEU A 266 2.68 -9.23 21.16
C LEU A 266 1.56 -8.87 22.14
N CYS A 267 0.58 -8.10 21.67
CA CYS A 267 -0.70 -7.99 22.34
C CYS A 267 -1.60 -9.11 21.82
N ALA A 268 -2.01 -10.02 22.69
CA ALA A 268 -2.91 -11.11 22.31
C ALA A 268 -4.25 -10.56 21.78
N ALA A 269 -4.99 -11.39 21.04
CA ALA A 269 -6.33 -11.05 20.60
C ALA A 269 -7.22 -10.68 21.81
N GLY A 270 -8.05 -9.65 21.65
CA GLY A 270 -8.93 -9.12 22.69
C GLY A 270 -8.23 -8.43 23.86
N ALA A 271 -6.90 -8.20 23.81
CA ALA A 271 -6.20 -7.53 24.89
C ALA A 271 -6.57 -6.04 24.98
N MET A 272 -6.88 -5.55 26.18
CA MET A 272 -7.12 -4.12 26.45
C MET A 272 -5.91 -3.50 27.14
N VAL A 273 -5.04 -2.89 26.34
CA VAL A 273 -3.73 -2.41 26.75
C VAL A 273 -3.83 -0.97 27.24
N SER A 274 -3.52 -0.75 28.52
CA SER A 274 -3.58 0.57 29.17
C SER A 274 -2.23 1.06 29.71
N MET A 275 -1.19 0.24 29.65
CA MET A 275 0.17 0.57 30.08
C MET A 275 1.17 0.16 29.00
N ASP A 276 2.39 0.68 29.07
CA ASP A 276 3.42 0.38 28.07
C ASP A 276 3.71 -1.13 28.05
N VAL A 277 3.83 -1.71 26.85
CA VAL A 277 4.19 -3.11 26.65
C VAL A 277 5.68 -3.18 26.36
N PRO A 278 6.50 -3.77 27.24
CA PRO A 278 7.95 -3.84 27.01
C PRO A 278 8.32 -4.62 25.74
N PRO A 279 9.44 -4.29 25.08
CA PRO A 279 9.95 -5.02 23.94
C PRO A 279 10.04 -6.52 24.20
N PHE A 280 9.81 -7.31 23.16
CA PHE A 280 9.93 -8.77 23.15
C PHE A 280 8.94 -9.50 24.07
N CYS A 281 8.05 -8.78 24.75
CA CYS A 281 7.10 -9.34 25.71
C CYS A 281 5.74 -9.64 25.07
N MET A 282 4.93 -10.43 25.76
CA MET A 282 3.56 -10.72 25.39
C MET A 282 2.62 -10.24 26.49
N VAL A 283 1.48 -9.66 26.11
CA VAL A 283 0.41 -9.25 27.03
C VAL A 283 -0.93 -9.82 26.61
N ALA A 284 -1.81 -10.07 27.58
CA ALA A 284 -3.18 -10.55 27.33
C ALA A 284 -4.16 -10.14 28.43
N GLY A 285 -5.45 -10.12 28.10
CA GLY A 285 -6.56 -9.86 29.02
C GLY A 285 -7.08 -8.41 29.01
N ASP A 286 -8.10 -8.14 29.83
CA ASP A 286 -8.68 -6.82 30.07
C ASP A 286 -8.73 -6.52 31.58
N ARG A 287 -7.90 -5.63 32.13
CA ARG A 287 -6.75 -4.94 31.52
C ARG A 287 -5.59 -5.90 31.23
N ALA A 288 -4.86 -5.65 30.14
CA ALA A 288 -3.78 -6.51 29.69
C ALA A 288 -2.60 -6.58 30.67
N ARG A 289 -2.16 -7.79 30.98
CA ARG A 289 -1.01 -8.08 31.87
C ARG A 289 0.08 -8.85 31.14
N LEU A 290 1.29 -8.79 31.66
CA LEU A 290 2.43 -9.53 31.09
C LEU A 290 2.21 -11.05 31.19
N ARG A 291 2.51 -11.75 30.10
CA ARG A 291 2.43 -13.22 29.96
C ARG A 291 3.76 -13.83 29.53
N GLY A 292 4.88 -13.15 29.82
CA GLY A 292 6.22 -13.60 29.47
C GLY A 292 6.73 -12.98 28.17
N LEU A 293 7.73 -13.63 27.58
CA LEU A 293 8.34 -13.22 26.32
C LEU A 293 7.59 -13.82 25.12
N ASN A 294 7.56 -13.09 24.01
CA ASN A 294 7.09 -13.54 22.70
C ASN A 294 8.11 -14.50 22.04
N LEU A 295 8.39 -15.63 22.70
CA LEU A 295 9.45 -16.55 22.28
C LEU A 295 9.23 -17.13 20.88
N VAL A 296 7.97 -17.29 20.45
CA VAL A 296 7.64 -17.76 19.09
C VAL A 296 8.02 -16.69 18.07
N GLY A 297 7.61 -15.44 18.28
CA GLY A 297 7.94 -14.32 17.38
C GLY A 297 9.45 -14.10 17.27
N LEU A 298 10.17 -14.10 18.40
CA LEU A 298 11.63 -13.93 18.42
C LEU A 298 12.36 -15.02 17.61
N ARG A 299 11.95 -16.29 17.76
CA ARG A 299 12.55 -17.39 17.00
C ARG A 299 12.26 -17.29 15.50
N ARG A 300 11.03 -16.93 15.12
CA ARG A 300 10.65 -16.73 13.71
C ARG A 300 11.42 -15.57 13.06
N ARG A 301 11.77 -14.54 13.85
CA ARG A 301 12.64 -13.43 13.42
C ARG A 301 14.14 -13.75 13.47
N GLY A 302 14.53 -14.99 13.78
CA GLY A 302 15.94 -15.41 13.74
C GLY A 302 16.80 -14.88 14.88
N PHE A 303 16.22 -14.49 16.02
CA PHE A 303 17.01 -14.04 17.18
C PHE A 303 17.92 -15.16 17.68
N ALA A 304 19.18 -14.83 17.94
CA ALA A 304 20.17 -15.78 18.44
C ALA A 304 19.72 -16.43 19.76
N ALA A 305 19.98 -17.73 19.91
CA ALA A 305 19.60 -18.49 21.11
C ALA A 305 20.21 -17.90 22.40
N GLY A 306 21.44 -17.36 22.31
CA GLY A 306 22.10 -16.64 23.41
C GLY A 306 21.35 -15.37 23.82
N ALA A 307 20.91 -14.56 22.86
CA ALA A 307 20.12 -13.35 23.13
C ALA A 307 18.76 -13.68 23.77
N ILE A 308 18.06 -14.71 23.28
CA ILE A 308 16.81 -15.20 23.88
C ILE A 308 17.05 -15.67 25.32
N THR A 309 18.16 -16.34 25.59
CA THR A 309 18.53 -16.80 26.94
C THR A 309 18.80 -15.63 27.88
N ALA A 310 19.52 -14.61 27.41
CA ALA A 310 19.76 -13.37 28.16
C ALA A 310 18.45 -12.62 28.46
N LEU A 311 17.56 -12.48 27.46
CA LEU A 311 16.24 -11.88 27.62
C LEU A 311 15.40 -12.62 28.67
N LYS A 312 15.39 -13.96 28.68
CA LYS A 312 14.67 -14.73 29.70
C LYS A 312 15.18 -14.42 31.11
N ARG A 313 16.49 -14.31 31.30
CA ARG A 313 17.10 -13.99 32.60
C ARG A 313 16.78 -12.55 33.00
N ALA A 314 16.95 -11.60 32.09
CA ALA A 314 16.62 -10.19 32.33
C ALA A 314 15.14 -9.97 32.65
N TYR A 315 14.23 -10.63 31.93
CA TYR A 315 12.79 -10.57 32.18
C TYR A 315 12.44 -10.98 33.62
N ARG A 316 13.02 -12.08 34.13
CA ARG A 316 12.80 -12.51 35.51
C ARG A 316 13.29 -11.46 36.51
N VAL A 317 14.48 -10.90 36.29
CA VAL A 317 15.03 -9.83 37.14
C VAL A 317 14.14 -8.58 37.14
N LEU A 318 13.60 -8.20 35.98
CA LEU A 318 12.81 -6.98 35.79
C LEU A 318 11.38 -7.08 36.36
N PHE A 319 10.74 -8.24 36.22
CA PHE A 319 9.30 -8.37 36.45
C PHE A 319 8.91 -9.36 37.55
N GLN A 320 9.83 -10.20 38.04
CA GLN A 320 9.56 -11.21 39.06
C GLN A 320 10.28 -10.97 40.40
N GLY A 321 10.90 -9.79 40.62
CA GLY A 321 11.52 -9.47 41.91
C GLY A 321 11.76 -7.99 42.17
N GLY A 322 11.72 -7.60 43.46
CA GLY A 322 12.20 -6.32 43.99
C GLY A 322 11.56 -5.04 43.44
N GLY A 323 12.15 -3.90 43.82
CA GLY A 323 11.75 -2.57 43.34
C GLY A 323 12.25 -2.29 41.92
N ARG A 324 11.46 -1.54 41.12
CA ARG A 324 11.76 -1.25 39.68
C ARG A 324 13.17 -0.69 39.46
N ARG A 325 13.63 0.25 40.30
CA ARG A 325 14.94 0.89 40.17
C ARG A 325 16.09 -0.10 40.33
N GLU A 326 16.01 -0.95 41.36
CA GLU A 326 17.01 -1.97 41.63
C GLU A 326 17.01 -3.05 40.55
N ALA A 327 15.81 -3.48 40.12
CA ALA A 327 15.66 -4.45 39.04
C ALA A 327 16.29 -3.96 37.73
N LEU A 328 16.08 -2.69 37.36
CA LEU A 328 16.71 -2.07 36.18
C LEU A 328 18.24 -2.04 36.30
N ALA A 329 18.78 -1.60 37.45
CA ALA A 329 20.22 -1.56 37.68
C ALA A 329 20.86 -2.96 37.58
N ARG A 330 20.25 -3.97 38.23
CA ARG A 330 20.73 -5.36 38.19
C ARG A 330 20.67 -5.95 36.78
N ALA A 331 19.56 -5.75 36.06
CA ALA A 331 19.42 -6.24 34.69
C ALA A 331 20.45 -5.60 33.75
N ARG A 332 20.70 -4.29 33.89
CA ARG A 332 21.70 -3.58 33.08
C ARG A 332 23.12 -4.03 33.38
N ALA A 333 23.49 -4.21 34.65
CA ALA A 333 24.82 -4.65 35.05
C ALA A 333 25.11 -6.10 34.61
N ALA A 334 24.13 -7.00 34.72
CA ALA A 334 24.34 -8.42 34.44
C ALA A 334 24.24 -8.77 32.95
N PHE A 335 23.41 -8.04 32.19
CA PHE A 335 23.01 -8.45 30.83
C PHE A 335 23.00 -7.31 29.80
N GLY A 336 23.39 -6.07 30.16
CA GLY A 336 23.32 -4.89 29.29
C GLY A 336 24.27 -4.90 28.09
N GLN A 337 25.26 -5.80 28.06
CA GLN A 337 26.12 -6.05 26.90
C GLN A 337 25.38 -6.74 25.74
N VAL A 338 24.22 -7.35 26.01
CA VAL A 338 23.35 -7.93 24.97
C VAL A 338 22.42 -6.83 24.45
N PRO A 339 22.50 -6.44 23.16
CA PRO A 339 21.76 -5.30 22.62
C PRO A 339 20.24 -5.38 22.84
N GLU A 340 19.65 -6.58 22.74
CA GLU A 340 18.23 -6.81 22.99
C GLU A 340 17.87 -6.51 24.45
N VAL A 341 18.72 -6.90 25.39
CA VAL A 341 18.46 -6.64 26.81
C VAL A 341 18.62 -5.16 27.13
N ALA A 342 19.61 -4.48 26.54
CA ALA A 342 19.75 -3.04 26.66
C ALA A 342 18.48 -2.31 26.18
N ARG A 343 17.95 -2.67 24.99
CA ARG A 343 16.69 -2.12 24.48
C ARG A 343 15.51 -2.33 25.45
N LEU A 344 15.36 -3.53 26.00
CA LEU A 344 14.31 -3.83 26.99
C LEU A 344 14.45 -2.96 28.24
N VAL A 345 15.66 -2.86 28.81
CA VAL A 345 15.93 -2.06 30.01
C VAL A 345 15.64 -0.58 29.76
N ASP A 346 16.08 -0.05 28.63
CA ASP A 346 15.98 1.37 28.29
C ASP A 346 14.53 1.79 28.07
N PHE A 347 13.76 0.95 27.38
CA PHE A 347 12.33 1.14 27.22
C PHE A 347 11.60 1.21 28.56
N VAL A 348 11.89 0.25 29.46
CA VAL A 348 11.27 0.19 30.78
C VAL A 348 11.72 1.38 31.63
N ALA A 349 12.98 1.81 31.55
CA ALA A 349 13.47 2.99 32.27
C ALA A 349 12.77 4.27 31.80
N ALA A 350 12.58 4.44 30.49
CA ALA A 350 11.97 5.62 29.89
C ALA A 350 10.44 5.72 30.06
N SER A 351 9.77 4.67 30.56
CA SER A 351 8.31 4.64 30.67
C SER A 351 7.77 5.60 31.73
N ARG A 352 6.95 6.56 31.26
CA ARG A 352 6.22 7.55 32.08
C ARG A 352 4.88 7.01 32.61
N ARG A 353 4.17 6.20 31.82
CA ARG A 353 2.88 5.57 32.22
C ARG A 353 3.07 4.34 33.12
N GLY A 354 4.29 3.81 33.19
CA GLY A 354 4.53 2.48 33.71
C GLY A 354 4.28 1.41 32.65
N VAL A 355 4.74 0.20 32.96
CA VAL A 355 4.69 -0.95 32.07
C VAL A 355 3.71 -2.00 32.59
N CYS A 356 3.11 -2.78 31.68
CA CYS A 356 2.28 -3.93 32.04
C CYS A 356 2.99 -4.84 33.06
N ARG A 357 2.23 -5.40 34.01
CA ARG A 357 2.68 -6.36 35.02
C ARG A 357 1.65 -7.47 35.20
#